data_AF-A0A2X3HI46-F1
#
_entry.id   AF-A0A2X3HI46-F1
#
_cell.length_a   1.000
_cell.length_b   1.000
_cell.length_c   1.000
_cell.angle_alpha   90.00
_cell.angle_beta   90.00
_cell.angle_gamma   90.00
#
_symmetry.space_group_name_H-M   'P 1'
#
loop_
_entity.id
_entity.type
_entity.pdbx_description
1 polymer ?
#
loop_
_entity_poly.entity_id
_entity_poly.type
_entity_poly.pdbx_seq_one_letter_code
_entity_poly.pdbx_strand_id
1 'polypeptide(L)' 'MGYPAVTLTTFREVPWNAPFYTRLGFAMLDELTLPAGLAAKREQETRHGLPPESRCAMRLAL' A
#
# COMPACT_ATOMS: atom_id res chain seq x y z
N MET A 1 -20.67 8.28 -11.12
CA MET A 1 -19.55 8.53 -10.19
C MET A 1 -19.09 7.18 -9.68
N GLY A 2 -17.87 6.75 -10.03
CA GLY A 2 -17.32 5.46 -9.63
C GLY A 2 -16.07 5.63 -8.76
N TYR A 3 -15.55 4.53 -8.23
CA TYR A 3 -14.26 4.52 -7.56
C TYR A 3 -13.15 4.38 -8.61
N PRO A 4 -12.20 5.34 -8.73
CA PRO A 4 -11.20 5.32 -9.80
C PRO A 4 -10.05 4.34 -9.55
N ALA A 5 -9.97 3.75 -8.35
CA ALA A 5 -8.92 2.83 -7.96
C ALA A 5 -9.27 2.05 -6.68
N VAL A 6 -8.56 0.94 -6.50
CA VAL A 6 -8.41 0.22 -5.23
C VAL A 6 -6.98 0.45 -4.72
N THR A 7 -6.84 0.68 -3.42
CA THR A 7 -5.53 0.80 -2.76
C THR A 7 -5.41 -0.17 -1.61
N LEU A 8 -4.20 -0.66 -1.36
CA LEU A 8 -3.89 -1.53 -0.22
C LEU A 8 -2.56 -1.17 0.42
N THR A 9 -2.36 -1.64 1.66
CA THR A 9 -1.08 -1.64 2.36
C THR A 9 -0.71 -3.09 2.70
N THR A 10 0.53 -3.48 2.42
CA THR A 10 1.02 -4.85 2.66
C THR A 10 2.47 -4.85 3.13
N PHE A 11 3.00 -6.02 3.49
CA PHE A 11 4.40 -6.14 3.90
C PHE A 11 5.33 -6.19 2.70
N ARG A 12 6.33 -5.29 2.68
CA ARG A 12 7.39 -5.19 1.68
C ARG A 12 8.34 -6.38 1.74
N GLU A 13 8.70 -6.81 2.93
CA GLU A 13 9.74 -7.83 3.17
C GLU A 13 9.26 -9.26 2.95
N VAL A 14 7.93 -9.47 2.90
CA VAL A 14 7.34 -10.77 2.64
C VAL A 14 7.47 -11.07 1.14
N PRO A 15 8.31 -12.04 0.72
CA PRO A 15 8.73 -12.17 -0.68
C PRO A 15 7.60 -12.43 -1.66
N TRP A 16 6.48 -12.98 -1.19
CA TRP A 16 5.33 -13.31 -2.02
C TRP A 16 4.29 -12.19 -2.15
N ASN A 17 4.29 -11.19 -1.25
CA ASN A 17 3.26 -10.13 -1.25
C ASN A 17 3.33 -9.27 -2.51
N ALA A 18 4.48 -8.61 -2.73
CA ALA A 18 4.63 -7.70 -3.87
C ALA A 18 4.42 -8.40 -5.22
N PRO A 19 5.00 -9.59 -5.49
CA PRO A 19 4.74 -10.31 -6.75
C PRO A 19 3.28 -10.73 -6.90
N PHE A 20 2.62 -11.15 -5.81
CA PHE A 20 1.21 -11.54 -5.86
C PHE A 20 0.31 -10.38 -6.29
N TYR A 21 0.42 -9.21 -5.63
CA TYR A 21 -0.39 -8.05 -5.98
C TYR A 21 0.00 -7.44 -7.34
N THR A 22 1.28 -7.48 -7.70
CA THR A 22 1.72 -7.03 -9.03
C THR A 22 1.08 -7.86 -10.14
N ARG A 23 0.96 -9.19 -9.96
CA ARG A 23 0.25 -10.06 -10.91
C ARG A 23 -1.25 -9.75 -11.02
N LEU A 24 -1.85 -9.20 -9.95
CA LEU A 24 -3.23 -8.71 -9.95
C LEU A 24 -3.37 -7.29 -10.53
N GLY A 25 -2.29 -6.70 -11.04
CA GLY A 25 -2.29 -5.38 -11.67
C GLY A 25 -2.04 -4.21 -10.71
N PHE A 26 -1.71 -4.47 -9.44
CA PHE A 26 -1.35 -3.41 -8.50
C PHE A 26 0.06 -2.90 -8.77
N ALA A 27 0.22 -1.59 -8.78
CA ALA A 27 1.53 -0.92 -8.80
C ALA A 27 1.90 -0.43 -7.40
N MET A 28 3.16 -0.58 -7.00
CA MET A 28 3.67 0.00 -5.76
C MET A 28 3.69 1.53 -5.88
N LEU A 29 3.24 2.23 -4.84
CA LEU A 29 3.30 3.68 -4.75
C LEU A 29 4.59 4.11 -4.07
N ASP A 30 5.12 5.27 -4.44
CA ASP A 30 6.21 5.91 -3.73
C ASP A 30 5.74 6.31 -2.32
N GLU A 31 6.50 5.88 -1.32
CA GLU A 31 6.20 6.10 0.10
C GLU A 31 6.31 7.59 0.48
N LEU A 32 7.11 8.36 -0.25
CA LEU A 32 7.30 9.80 -0.02
C LEU A 32 6.14 10.64 -0.59
N THR A 33 5.35 10.09 -1.52
CA THR A 33 4.27 10.81 -2.20
C THR A 33 2.92 10.12 -2.06
N LEU A 34 2.69 9.46 -0.92
CA LEU A 34 1.42 8.77 -0.68
C LEU A 34 0.25 9.77 -0.61
N PRO A 35 -0.91 9.43 -1.21
CA PRO A 35 -2.15 10.15 -0.97
C PRO A 35 -2.47 10.24 0.53
N ALA A 36 -3.06 11.36 0.97
CA ALA A 36 -3.30 11.64 2.39
C ALA A 36 -3.99 10.50 3.15
N GLY A 37 -4.96 9.82 2.53
CA GLY A 37 -5.64 8.67 3.14
C GLY A 37 -4.72 7.47 3.40
N LEU A 38 -3.77 7.20 2.49
CA LEU A 38 -2.79 6.12 2.66
C LEU A 38 -1.70 6.49 3.68
N ALA A 39 -1.26 7.76 3.69
CA ALA A 39 -0.36 8.27 4.73
C ALA A 39 -0.99 8.13 6.13
N ALA A 40 -2.26 8.51 6.28
CA ALA A 40 -2.99 8.35 7.54
C ALA A 40 -3.16 6.87 7.93
N LYS A 41 -3.44 5.99 6.96
CA LYS A 41 -3.52 4.54 7.21
C LYS A 41 -2.18 3.99 7.69
N ARG A 42 -1.05 4.39 7.10
CA ARG A 42 0.29 4.00 7.57
C ARG A 42 0.57 4.48 8.97
N GLU A 43 0.25 5.73 9.28
CA GLU A 43 0.40 6.26 10.64
C GLU A 43 -0.41 5.45 11.66
N GLN A 44 -1.63 5.04 11.30
CA GLN A 44 -2.43 4.14 12.13
C GLN A 44 -1.76 2.76 12.30
N GLU A 45 -1.23 2.17 11.23
CA GLU A 45 -0.48 0.91 11.29
C GLU A 45 0.73 1.01 12.22
N THR A 46 1.49 2.11 12.14
CA THR A 46 2.62 2.42 13.03
C THR A 46 2.20 2.46 14.49
N ARG A 47 1.08 3.14 14.80
CA ARG A 47 0.52 3.20 16.16
C ARG A 47 0.08 1.84 16.69
N HIS A 48 -0.25 0.91 15.81
CA HIS A 48 -0.57 -0.48 16.14
C HIS A 48 0.67 -1.40 16.18
N GLY A 49 1.89 -0.84 16.08
CA GLY A 49 3.14 -1.58 16.21
C GLY A 49 3.68 -2.17 14.91
N LEU A 50 3.13 -1.79 13.75
CA LEU A 50 3.68 -2.20 12.45
C LEU A 50 4.76 -1.21 12.01
N PRO A 51 6.04 -1.63 11.86
CA PRO A 51 7.12 -0.72 11.52
C PRO A 51 6.90 -0.11 10.13
N PRO A 52 6.95 1.23 9.97
CA PRO A 52 6.65 1.90 8.71
C PRO A 52 7.44 1.33 7.52
N GLU A 53 8.73 1.10 7.70
CA GLU A 53 9.67 0.56 6.71
C GLU A 53 9.31 -0.84 6.20
N SER A 54 8.58 -1.63 7.01
CA SER A 54 8.10 -2.95 6.61
C SER A 54 6.86 -2.88 5.71
N ARG A 55 6.24 -1.71 5.56
CA ARG A 55 4.93 -1.51 4.91
C ARG A 55 5.08 -0.77 3.60
N CYS A 56 4.51 -1.31 2.53
CA CYS A 56 4.37 -0.61 1.26
C CYS A 56 2.88 -0.44 0.89
N ALA A 57 2.57 0.64 0.18
CA ALA A 57 1.25 0.86 -0.39
C ALA A 57 1.24 0.49 -1.87
N MET A 58 0.12 -0.05 -2.35
CA MET A 58 -0.07 -0.39 -3.76
C MET A 58 -1.43 0.09 -4.26
N ARG A 59 -1.54 0.35 -5.56
CA ARG A 59 -2.74 0.87 -6.23
C ARG A 59 -3.06 0.06 -7.48
N LEU A 60 -4.33 -0.27 -7.65
CA LEU A 60 -4.93 -0.78 -8.90
C LEU A 60 -5.90 0.28 -9.44
N ALA A 61 -5.70 0.75 -10.67
CA ALA A 61 -6.67 1.60 -11.34
C ALA A 61 -7.87 0.76 -11.83
N LEU A 62 -9.08 1.32 -11.76
CA LEU A 62 -10.34 0.67 -12.16
C LEU A 62 -10.91 1.28 -13.45
#